data_AF-A0A0P1E6Q2-F1
#
_entry.id   AF-A0A0P1E6Q2-F1
#
_cell.length_a   1.000
_cell.length_b   1.000
_cell.length_c   1.000
_cell.angle_alpha   90.00
_cell.angle_beta   90.00
_cell.angle_gamma   90.00
#
_symmetry.space_group_name_H-M   'P 1'
#
loop_
_entity.id
_entity.type
_entity.pdbx_description
1 polymer ?
#
loop_
_entity_poly.entity_id
_entity_poly.type
_entity_poly.pdbx_seq_one_letter_code
_entity_poly.pdbx_strand_id
1 'polypeptide(L)'
;MSGEAKVTGVAGHTEGAKMKQEVFLPEDYRPAEDEPFMNDKQLEYFRRKLLDWKTELLAGSRDTIEGLQDNTRNIPDVADRASEETDRALELRTRDRQRKLVAKIDSALRRIDEGEYGYCEKTGDPISLKRLDARPIATMTLEAQERHERREKVHRDD
;
A
#
# COMPACT_ATOMS: atom_id res chain seq x y z
N MET A 1 -4.46 8.52 -62.63
CA MET A 1 -4.58 9.18 -61.31
C MET A 1 -5.30 8.21 -60.38
N SER A 2 -4.99 8.30 -59.08
CA SER A 2 -5.40 7.39 -57.99
C SER A 2 -4.46 6.17 -57.90
N GLY A 3 -3.59 6.02 -56.92
CA GLY A 3 -3.51 6.61 -55.58
C GLY A 3 -3.20 5.46 -54.62
N GLU A 4 -2.08 5.57 -53.91
CA GLU A 4 -1.49 4.57 -52.99
C GLU A 4 -2.42 4.18 -51.84
N ALA A 5 -2.27 2.95 -51.33
CA ALA A 5 -2.26 2.67 -49.89
C ALA A 5 -1.67 1.28 -49.60
N LYS A 6 -0.40 1.28 -49.19
CA LYS A 6 0.32 0.12 -48.64
C LYS A 6 -0.07 0.00 -47.17
N VAL A 7 -0.87 -1.00 -46.80
CA VAL A 7 -1.21 -1.25 -45.38
C VAL A 7 -0.10 -2.12 -44.77
N THR A 8 0.84 -1.47 -44.10
CA THR A 8 1.82 -2.10 -43.20
C THR A 8 1.16 -2.44 -41.87
N GLY A 9 1.42 -3.65 -41.37
CA GLY A 9 0.70 -4.26 -40.26
C GLY A 9 0.94 -3.66 -38.87
N VAL A 10 0.14 -4.16 -37.93
CA VAL A 10 0.42 -4.11 -36.49
C VAL A 10 0.04 -5.47 -35.92
N ALA A 11 1.03 -6.34 -35.74
CA ALA A 11 0.89 -7.56 -34.94
C ALA A 11 0.85 -7.16 -33.46
N GLY A 12 -0.36 -7.03 -32.91
CA GLY A 12 -0.56 -6.85 -31.47
C GLY A 12 -0.08 -8.11 -30.73
N HIS A 13 1.11 -8.04 -30.15
CA HIS A 13 1.55 -9.01 -29.15
C HIS A 13 0.87 -8.62 -27.84
N THR A 14 -0.24 -9.28 -27.52
CA THR A 14 -0.73 -9.32 -26.14
C THR A 14 0.18 -10.26 -25.37
N GLU A 15 1.23 -9.70 -24.78
CA GLU A 15 2.15 -10.44 -23.92
C GLU A 15 1.37 -10.92 -22.68
N GLY A 16 1.27 -12.24 -22.54
CA GLY A 16 0.47 -12.89 -21.53
C GLY A 16 0.92 -12.51 -20.12
N ALA A 17 -0.04 -12.11 -19.29
CA ALA A 17 0.15 -12.03 -17.85
C ALA A 17 0.63 -13.40 -17.34
N LYS A 18 1.91 -13.51 -16.98
CA LYS A 18 2.48 -14.73 -16.40
C LYS A 18 1.70 -15.05 -15.13
N MET A 19 0.93 -16.14 -15.18
CA MET A 19 0.26 -16.74 -14.03
C MET A 19 1.34 -17.08 -13.01
N LYS A 20 1.44 -16.31 -11.91
CA LYS A 20 2.41 -16.54 -10.84
C LYS A 20 2.10 -17.90 -10.22
N GLN A 21 3.10 -18.78 -10.14
CA GLN A 21 2.96 -20.09 -9.52
C GLN A 21 2.40 -19.93 -8.10
N GLU A 22 1.43 -20.77 -7.72
CA GLU A 22 0.89 -20.78 -6.37
C GLU A 22 1.99 -21.21 -5.39
N VAL A 23 2.57 -20.23 -4.68
CA VAL A 23 3.55 -20.49 -3.61
C VAL A 23 2.78 -20.95 -2.38
N PHE A 24 2.91 -22.23 -2.03
CA PHE A 24 2.32 -22.78 -0.82
C PHE A 24 3.15 -22.39 0.41
N LEU A 25 2.51 -21.72 1.37
CA LEU A 25 3.11 -21.37 2.66
C LEU A 25 2.49 -22.25 3.75
N PRO A 26 3.30 -22.87 4.63
CA PRO A 26 2.82 -23.42 5.90
C PRO A 26 2.06 -22.35 6.72
N GLU A 27 1.07 -22.77 7.52
CA GLU A 27 0.25 -21.85 8.32
C GLU A 27 1.07 -21.00 9.32
N ASP A 28 2.17 -21.55 9.82
CA ASP A 28 3.06 -20.95 10.80
C ASP A 28 4.31 -20.29 10.19
N TYR A 29 4.37 -20.18 8.85
CA TYR A 29 5.53 -19.59 8.20
C TYR A 29 5.79 -18.14 8.64
N ARG A 30 7.05 -17.88 8.92
CA ARG A 30 7.60 -16.55 9.22
C ARG A 30 8.91 -16.38 8.44
N PRO A 31 9.11 -15.26 7.74
CA PRO A 31 10.38 -14.94 7.11
C PRO A 31 11.53 -15.00 8.13
N ALA A 32 12.54 -15.79 7.82
CA ALA A 32 13.71 -15.97 8.67
C ALA A 32 14.99 -15.51 7.96
N GLU A 33 16.03 -15.21 8.76
CA GLU A 33 17.32 -14.72 8.23
C GLU A 33 18.24 -15.85 7.71
N ASP A 34 17.88 -17.12 7.96
CA ASP A 34 18.62 -18.30 7.54
C ASP A 34 18.25 -18.82 6.14
N GLU A 35 17.30 -18.15 5.47
CA GLU A 35 16.91 -18.41 4.09
C GLU A 35 17.28 -17.24 3.17
N PRO A 36 17.39 -17.45 1.84
CA PRO A 36 17.70 -16.38 0.91
C PRO A 36 16.72 -15.21 1.02
N PHE A 37 17.27 -14.00 1.15
CA PHE A 37 16.50 -12.77 1.31
C PHE A 37 15.56 -12.54 0.12
N MET A 38 14.30 -12.23 0.43
CA MET A 38 13.22 -11.99 -0.55
C MET A 38 13.03 -13.14 -1.55
N ASN A 39 13.18 -14.38 -1.07
CA ASN A 39 12.75 -15.56 -1.82
C ASN A 39 11.23 -15.58 -2.05
N ASP A 40 10.76 -16.50 -2.89
CA ASP A 40 9.34 -16.62 -3.25
C ASP A 40 8.41 -16.78 -2.03
N LYS A 41 8.87 -17.48 -0.98
CA LYS A 41 8.07 -17.68 0.25
C LYS A 41 7.97 -16.38 1.07
N GLN A 42 9.07 -15.65 1.22
CA GLN A 42 9.07 -14.36 1.92
C GLN A 42 8.19 -13.35 1.19
N LEU A 43 8.31 -13.26 -0.14
CA LEU A 43 7.50 -12.38 -0.95
C LEU A 43 6.01 -12.73 -0.85
N GLU A 44 5.66 -14.02 -0.89
CA GLU A 44 4.28 -14.46 -0.71
C GLU A 44 3.74 -14.13 0.68
N TYR A 45 4.56 -14.29 1.73
CA TYR A 45 4.18 -13.93 3.09
C TYR A 45 3.84 -12.44 3.20
N PHE A 46 4.72 -11.56 2.71
CA PHE A 46 4.48 -10.11 2.75
C PHE A 46 3.32 -9.70 1.84
N ARG A 47 3.14 -10.36 0.70
CA ARG A 47 2.00 -10.16 -0.20
C ARG A 47 0.68 -10.46 0.49
N ARG A 48 0.54 -11.62 1.16
CA ARG A 48 -0.67 -11.96 1.94
C ARG A 48 -0.92 -10.94 3.04
N LYS A 49 0.11 -10.63 3.84
CA LYS A 49 0.04 -9.64 4.91
C LYS A 49 -0.43 -8.26 4.43
N LEU A 50 0.06 -7.80 3.26
CA LEU A 50 -0.36 -6.54 2.65
C LEU A 50 -1.81 -6.58 2.14
N LEU A 51 -2.23 -7.69 1.51
CA LEU A 51 -3.59 -7.87 1.01
C LEU A 51 -4.62 -7.98 2.14
N ASP A 52 -4.30 -8.70 3.20
CA ASP A 52 -5.14 -8.82 4.39
C ASP A 52 -5.32 -7.45 5.04
N TRP A 53 -4.21 -6.72 5.24
CA TRP A 53 -4.27 -5.36 5.79
C TRP A 53 -5.06 -4.39 4.90
N LYS A 54 -4.91 -4.48 3.57
CA LYS A 54 -5.73 -3.69 2.63
C LYS A 54 -7.22 -4.02 2.79
N THR A 55 -7.55 -5.30 2.91
CA THR A 55 -8.93 -5.76 3.06
C THR A 55 -9.55 -5.23 4.35
N GLU A 56 -8.82 -5.29 5.47
CA GLU A 56 -9.24 -4.72 6.75
C GLU A 56 -9.51 -3.21 6.65
N LEU A 57 -8.61 -2.46 6.01
CA LEU A 57 -8.78 -1.01 5.83
C LEU A 57 -10.00 -0.66 4.97
N LEU A 58 -10.26 -1.43 3.91
CA LEU A 58 -11.40 -1.23 3.03
C LEU A 58 -12.73 -1.59 3.71
N ALA A 59 -12.74 -2.68 4.50
CA ALA A 59 -13.90 -3.07 5.31
C ALA A 59 -14.23 -1.97 6.33
N GLY A 60 -13.24 -1.52 7.11
CA GLY A 60 -13.45 -0.45 8.10
C GLY A 60 -13.91 0.87 7.46
N SER A 61 -13.37 1.23 6.29
CA SER A 61 -13.84 2.42 5.55
C SER A 61 -15.29 2.27 5.06
N ARG A 62 -15.78 1.06 4.76
CA ARG A 62 -17.17 0.83 4.35
C ARG A 62 -18.11 1.02 5.53
N ASP A 63 -17.78 0.42 6.67
CA ASP A 63 -18.58 0.50 7.89
C ASP A 63 -18.70 1.94 8.40
N THR A 64 -17.62 2.75 8.28
CA THR A 64 -17.66 4.19 8.63
C THR A 64 -18.60 4.98 7.70
N ILE A 65 -18.65 4.65 6.41
CA ILE A 65 -19.54 5.33 5.46
C ILE A 65 -21.01 5.02 5.77
N GLU A 66 -21.31 3.77 6.11
CA GLU A 66 -22.65 3.35 6.51
C GLU A 66 -23.11 4.11 7.77
N GLY A 67 -22.25 4.20 8.79
CA GLY A 67 -22.53 4.99 10.00
C GLY A 67 -22.79 6.47 9.72
N LEU A 68 -21.99 7.10 8.83
CA LEU A 68 -22.19 8.49 8.41
C LEU A 68 -23.53 8.73 7.70
N GLN A 69 -23.96 7.77 6.88
CA GLN A 69 -25.24 7.84 6.16
C GLN A 69 -26.42 7.73 7.11
N ASP A 70 -26.34 6.85 8.11
CA ASP A 70 -27.40 6.69 9.11
C ASP A 70 -27.47 7.89 10.07
N ASN A 71 -26.34 8.46 10.48
CA ASN A 71 -26.34 9.69 11.28
C ASN A 71 -26.93 10.89 10.53
N THR A 72 -26.71 10.98 9.21
CA THR A 72 -27.30 12.05 8.38
C THR A 72 -28.84 11.95 8.24
N ARG A 73 -29.44 10.78 8.50
CA ARG A 73 -30.89 10.57 8.42
C ARG A 73 -31.64 11.04 9.66
N ASN A 74 -30.96 11.21 10.79
CA ASN A 74 -31.54 11.80 11.98
C ASN A 74 -31.43 13.33 11.91
N ILE A 75 -32.52 14.03 12.23
CA ILE A 75 -32.49 15.49 12.36
C ILE A 75 -31.99 15.78 13.78
N PRO A 76 -30.77 16.30 13.96
CA PRO A 76 -30.23 16.58 15.29
C PRO A 76 -30.96 17.77 15.88
N ASP A 77 -31.08 17.80 17.20
CA ASP A 77 -31.45 19.05 17.85
C ASP A 77 -30.32 20.09 17.74
N VAL A 78 -30.59 21.33 18.15
CA VAL A 78 -29.62 22.43 18.02
C VAL A 78 -28.38 22.22 18.91
N ALA A 79 -28.51 21.47 20.02
CA ALA A 79 -27.41 21.19 20.93
C ALA A 79 -26.49 20.07 20.39
N ASP A 80 -27.07 19.06 19.73
CA ASP A 80 -26.33 17.90 19.21
C ASP A 80 -25.58 18.21 17.89
N ARG A 81 -26.07 19.20 17.13
CA ARG A 81 -25.51 19.56 15.82
C ARG A 81 -24.00 19.88 15.84
N ALA A 82 -23.52 20.57 16.87
CA ALA A 82 -22.11 20.94 16.97
C ALA A 82 -21.19 19.73 17.21
N SER A 83 -21.66 18.77 18.00
CA SER A 83 -20.94 17.53 18.29
C SER A 83 -20.86 16.65 17.05
N GLU A 84 -21.98 16.44 16.37
CA GLU A 84 -22.03 15.62 15.15
C GLU A 84 -21.16 16.16 14.01
N GLU A 85 -21.13 17.48 13.83
CA GLU A 85 -20.26 18.10 12.81
C GLU A 85 -18.77 17.84 13.11
N THR A 86 -18.40 17.89 14.39
CA THR A 86 -17.04 17.61 14.84
C THR A 86 -16.66 16.15 14.60
N ASP A 87 -17.55 15.23 14.95
CA ASP A 87 -17.36 13.78 14.75
C ASP A 87 -17.23 13.45 13.27
N ARG A 88 -18.11 14.00 12.43
CA ARG A 88 -18.05 13.86 10.97
C ARG A 88 -16.74 14.39 10.40
N ALA A 89 -16.25 15.52 10.88
CA ALA A 89 -14.97 16.08 10.44
C ALA A 89 -13.79 15.18 10.82
N LEU A 90 -13.83 14.55 12.00
CA LEU A 90 -12.83 13.59 12.43
C LEU A 90 -12.84 12.32 11.57
N GLU A 91 -14.02 11.78 11.28
CA GLU A 91 -14.19 10.58 10.44
C GLU A 91 -13.66 10.81 9.01
N LEU A 92 -13.98 11.97 8.41
CA LEU A 92 -13.46 12.33 7.09
C LEU A 92 -11.92 12.38 7.05
N ARG A 93 -11.28 12.94 8.08
CA ARG A 93 -9.81 12.96 8.21
C ARG A 93 -9.23 11.56 8.36
N THR A 94 -9.89 10.69 9.14
CA THR A 94 -9.48 9.30 9.31
C THR A 94 -9.55 8.55 7.99
N ARG A 95 -10.65 8.70 7.22
CA ARG A 95 -10.81 8.10 5.90
C ARG A 95 -9.73 8.55 4.92
N ASP A 96 -9.38 9.84 4.91
CA ASP A 96 -8.33 10.34 4.02
C ASP A 96 -6.95 9.76 4.37
N ARG A 97 -6.68 9.48 5.65
CA ARG A 97 -5.47 8.76 6.08
C ARG A 97 -5.50 7.30 5.62
N GLN A 98 -6.63 6.61 5.79
CA GLN A 98 -6.80 5.22 5.33
C GLN A 98 -6.62 5.12 3.80
N ARG A 99 -7.19 6.04 3.02
CA ARG A 99 -7.01 6.09 1.55
C ARG A 99 -5.53 6.23 1.17
N LYS A 100 -4.80 7.14 1.82
CA LYS A 100 -3.35 7.30 1.60
C LYS A 100 -2.57 6.04 2.00
N LEU A 101 -3.01 5.34 3.05
CA LEU A 101 -2.40 4.10 3.49
C LEU A 101 -2.62 2.95 2.49
N VAL A 102 -3.83 2.80 1.97
CA VAL A 102 -4.14 1.85 0.88
C VAL A 102 -3.27 2.12 -0.34
N ALA A 103 -3.08 3.38 -0.74
CA ALA A 103 -2.18 3.72 -1.84
C ALA A 103 -0.72 3.29 -1.59
N LYS A 104 -0.24 3.37 -0.33
CA LYS A 104 1.09 2.86 0.04
C LYS A 104 1.16 1.33 -0.01
N ILE A 105 0.10 0.64 0.39
CA ILE A 105 0.01 -0.82 0.28
C ILE A 105 0.04 -1.25 -1.20
N ASP A 106 -0.73 -0.58 -2.06
CA ASP A 106 -0.72 -0.84 -3.50
C ASP A 106 0.66 -0.60 -4.12
N SER A 107 1.38 0.42 -3.66
CA SER A 107 2.76 0.64 -4.06
C SER A 107 3.69 -0.49 -3.61
N ALA A 108 3.54 -1.00 -2.39
CA ALA A 108 4.34 -2.10 -1.88
C ALA A 108 4.08 -3.41 -2.66
N LEU A 109 2.81 -3.70 -2.97
CA LEU A 109 2.42 -4.84 -3.81
C LEU A 109 3.03 -4.75 -5.21
N ARG A 110 3.03 -3.55 -5.81
CA ARG A 110 3.69 -3.33 -7.11
C ARG A 110 5.19 -3.59 -7.04
N ARG A 111 5.86 -3.13 -5.97
CA ARG A 111 7.29 -3.40 -5.76
C ARG A 111 7.59 -4.89 -5.59
N ILE A 112 6.66 -5.68 -5.03
CA ILE A 112 6.78 -7.15 -5.01
C ILE A 112 6.73 -7.69 -6.43
N ASP A 113 5.86 -7.13 -7.28
CA ASP A 113 5.73 -7.57 -8.67
C ASP A 113 6.93 -7.20 -9.55
N GLU A 114 7.56 -6.08 -9.25
CA GLU A 114 8.75 -5.56 -9.92
C GLU A 114 10.06 -6.17 -9.38
N GLY A 115 10.00 -6.91 -8.26
CA GLY A 115 11.19 -7.51 -7.63
C GLY A 115 12.03 -6.53 -6.80
N GLU A 116 11.49 -5.35 -6.47
CA GLU A 116 12.17 -4.29 -5.71
C GLU A 116 11.79 -4.28 -4.23
N TYR A 117 10.80 -5.07 -3.82
CA TYR A 117 10.36 -5.14 -2.43
C TYR A 117 11.47 -5.66 -1.52
N GLY A 118 11.54 -5.11 -0.31
CA GLY A 118 12.56 -5.49 0.68
C GLY A 118 13.85 -4.68 0.61
N TYR A 119 14.04 -3.84 -0.41
CA TYR A 119 15.25 -3.02 -0.56
C TYR A 119 14.97 -1.52 -0.35
N CYS A 120 15.97 -0.78 0.13
CA CYS A 120 15.88 0.65 0.41
C CYS A 120 15.86 1.47 -0.88
N GLU A 121 14.84 2.31 -1.08
CA GLU A 121 14.73 3.18 -2.28
C GLU A 121 15.83 4.23 -2.40
N LYS A 122 16.58 4.52 -1.32
CA LYS A 122 17.66 5.51 -1.33
C LYS A 122 19.05 4.93 -1.49
N THR A 123 19.28 3.73 -0.95
CA THR A 123 20.63 3.15 -0.89
C THR A 123 20.74 1.80 -1.58
N GLY A 124 19.62 1.11 -1.84
CA GLY A 124 19.60 -0.26 -2.34
C GLY A 124 19.83 -1.32 -1.26
N ASP A 125 20.14 -0.92 -0.02
CA ASP A 125 20.42 -1.86 1.06
C ASP A 125 19.18 -2.68 1.47
N PRO A 126 19.34 -3.93 1.93
CA PRO A 126 18.24 -4.73 2.43
C PRO A 126 17.60 -4.08 3.67
N ILE A 127 16.27 -3.99 3.66
CA ILE A 127 15.46 -3.60 4.80
C ILE A 127 15.27 -4.84 5.67
N SER A 128 15.57 -4.74 6.96
CA SER A 128 15.50 -5.90 7.86
C SER A 128 14.11 -6.53 7.88
N LEU A 129 14.07 -7.88 7.94
CA LEU A 129 12.82 -8.63 7.99
C LEU A 129 11.95 -8.20 9.16
N LYS A 130 12.54 -7.97 10.34
CA LYS A 130 11.85 -7.46 11.53
C LYS A 130 11.14 -6.13 11.28
N ARG A 131 11.76 -5.23 10.50
CA ARG A 131 11.17 -3.93 10.16
C ARG A 131 10.03 -4.09 9.16
N LEU A 132 10.20 -4.91 8.13
CA LEU A 132 9.12 -5.19 7.16
C LEU A 132 7.96 -5.92 7.82
N ASP A 133 8.23 -6.80 8.79
CA ASP A 133 7.19 -7.48 9.54
C ASP A 133 6.41 -6.51 10.43
N ALA A 134 7.08 -5.55 11.07
CA ALA A 134 6.41 -4.50 11.83
C ALA A 134 5.70 -3.46 10.95
N ARG A 135 6.29 -3.12 9.79
CA ARG A 135 5.77 -2.14 8.82
C ARG A 135 6.07 -2.59 7.38
N PRO A 136 5.16 -3.34 6.75
CA PRO A 136 5.39 -3.92 5.42
C PRO A 136 5.38 -2.88 4.28
N ILE A 137 4.99 -1.64 4.56
CA ILE A 137 5.06 -0.51 3.61
C ILE A 137 6.34 0.32 3.76
N ALA A 138 7.30 -0.13 4.57
CA ALA A 138 8.56 0.60 4.77
C ALA A 138 9.39 0.58 3.48
N THR A 139 9.76 1.76 2.98
CA THR A 139 10.52 1.90 1.73
C THR A 139 12.01 2.13 1.91
N MET A 140 12.44 2.35 3.16
CA MET A 140 13.81 2.71 3.52
C MET A 140 14.27 1.91 4.73
N THR A 141 15.59 1.74 4.90
CA THR A 141 16.19 1.24 6.15
C THR A 141 15.97 2.23 7.30
N LEU A 142 16.19 1.79 8.55
CA LEU A 142 16.15 2.66 9.72
C LEU A 142 17.17 3.81 9.59
N GLU A 143 18.42 3.48 9.27
CA GLU A 143 19.49 4.48 9.13
C GLU A 143 19.19 5.49 8.02
N ALA A 144 18.70 5.02 6.87
CA ALA A 144 18.35 5.91 5.76
C ALA A 144 17.18 6.83 6.16
N GLN A 145 16.19 6.31 6.89
CA GLN A 145 15.07 7.09 7.37
C GLN A 145 15.52 8.15 8.39
N GLU A 146 16.35 7.79 9.37
CA GLU A 146 16.90 8.74 10.35
C GLU A 146 17.71 9.86 9.69
N ARG A 147 18.52 9.53 8.68
CA ARG A 147 19.26 10.52 7.89
C ARG A 147 18.33 11.45 7.13
N HIS A 148 17.25 10.93 6.54
CA HIS A 148 16.23 11.73 5.85
C HIS A 148 15.54 12.70 6.80
N GLU A 149 15.05 12.21 7.94
CA GLU A 149 14.36 13.02 8.95
C GLU A 149 15.28 14.10 9.56
N ARG A 150 16.57 13.81 9.75
CA ARG A 150 17.55 14.80 10.22
C ARG A 150 17.72 15.93 9.21
N ARG A 151 17.82 15.63 7.91
CA ARG A 151 17.96 16.65 6.86
C ARG A 151 16.72 17.53 6.74
N GLU A 152 15.53 16.94 6.84
CA GLU A 152 14.28 17.72 6.80
C GLU A 152 14.13 18.67 7.99
N LYS A 153 14.59 18.27 9.19
CA LYS A 153 14.58 19.16 10.35
C LYS A 153 15.48 20.39 10.15
N VAL A 154 16.71 20.18 9.67
CA VAL A 154 17.65 21.29 9.40
C VAL A 154 17.05 22.30 8.42
N HIS A 155 16.37 21.84 7.36
CA HIS A 155 15.78 22.73 6.35
C HIS A 155 14.49 23.44 6.77
N ARG A 156 13.84 23.02 7.87
CA ARG A 156 12.60 23.65 8.35
C ARG A 156 12.88 24.82 9.31
N ASP A 157 14.07 24.85 9.89
CA ASP A 157 14.51 25.85 10.87
C ASP A 157 15.27 27.03 10.21
N ASP A 158 15.46 27.00 8.89
CA ASP A 158 15.97 28.09 8.03
C ASP A 158 14.82 28.83 7.30
#